data_AF-A0A9P8HVZ2-F1
#
_entry.id   AF-A0A9P8HVZ2-F1
#
_cell.length_a   1.000
_cell.length_b   1.000
_cell.length_c   1.000
_cell.angle_alpha   90.00
_cell.angle_beta   90.00
_cell.angle_gamma   90.00
#
_symmetry.space_group_name_H-M   'P 1'
#
loop_
_entity.id
_entity.type
_entity.pdbx_description
1 polymer ?
#
loop_
_entity_poly.entity_id
_entity_poly.type
_entity_poly.pdbx_seq_one_letter_code
_entity_poly.pdbx_strand_id
1 'polypeptide(L)'
;MSRITHSLGVNPPLQFSRSVCIEGSPRTAHIFYPAKKHFAKSFIRLPLISERFSSSSASQYHQPLTSLGELTTYIQQKICPSSDSACHDRALSLLSASYLDIDYDTISHSLVLNAFWERAPDLGMWDDVFEIVGGNDKVEVGVLANDNPTEPEQLKLGGWLTVVGEDEKPSPTLFSFPSRHHASSPPSISTFSVSFVYPTGLHPTLRIQFPSPSQNLPPGEACALHAYLTLPSYLFADKYQLSDLLFLKSKGLKGLRGLYGETDLEAPDWVIEKWGSSMLVEIDTPGGDQSSAAATGSWTADIPLHFRYLAPKSGGGATDVEVPWPVVFWACRAEEGSKMSVNPFDRVNLGYDGLFGPKTMFYQLSPQPANSSGLLLETVGVPVLDLDKSRTVEIGTVTAIVLGFVWVCWKLWLAGTGSMETREVKKDRRE
;
A
#
# COMPACT_ATOMS: atom_id res chain seq x y z
N MET A 1 32.17 31.03 -35.65
CA MET A 1 32.09 31.88 -34.45
C MET A 1 30.69 32.47 -34.38
N SER A 2 29.74 31.78 -33.76
CA SER A 2 28.45 32.34 -33.33
C SER A 2 27.97 31.49 -32.17
N ARG A 3 28.01 32.11 -31.00
CA ARG A 3 27.66 31.56 -29.70
C ARG A 3 26.19 31.92 -29.48
N ILE A 4 25.33 30.91 -29.34
CA ILE A 4 23.95 31.13 -28.87
C ILE A 4 23.84 30.42 -27.54
N THR A 5 23.91 31.22 -26.48
CA THR A 5 23.51 30.88 -25.12
C THR A 5 22.00 30.94 -25.03
N HIS A 6 21.36 29.84 -24.60
CA HIS A 6 20.07 29.89 -23.94
C HIS A 6 20.15 29.13 -22.62
N SER A 7 19.91 29.87 -21.54
CA SER A 7 19.56 29.36 -20.22
C SER A 7 18.04 29.30 -20.15
N LEU A 8 17.46 28.20 -19.67
CA LEU A 8 16.27 28.11 -18.82
C LEU A 8 15.62 26.72 -18.94
N GLY A 9 15.19 26.19 -17.80
CA GLY A 9 14.23 25.09 -17.72
C GLY A 9 14.82 23.84 -17.08
N VAL A 10 14.61 23.68 -15.78
CA VAL A 10 14.79 22.40 -15.08
C VAL A 10 13.79 21.42 -15.71
N ASN A 11 14.28 20.60 -16.64
CA ASN A 11 13.51 19.48 -17.17
C ASN A 11 13.30 18.43 -16.06
N PRO A 12 12.11 17.84 -15.92
CA PRO A 12 11.94 16.67 -15.07
C PRO A 12 12.89 15.54 -15.57
N PRO A 13 13.36 14.66 -14.68
CA PRO A 13 14.26 13.57 -15.06
C PRO A 13 13.57 12.70 -16.11
N LEU A 14 14.31 12.36 -17.18
CA LEU A 14 13.90 11.36 -18.17
C LEU A 14 13.59 10.05 -17.43
N GLN A 15 12.35 9.57 -17.57
CA GLN A 15 11.91 8.29 -17.00
C GLN A 15 12.11 7.20 -18.05
N PHE A 16 12.86 6.16 -17.69
CA PHE A 16 13.10 5.02 -18.56
C PHE A 16 12.30 3.82 -18.03
N SER A 17 11.48 3.23 -18.91
CA SER A 17 10.73 2.02 -18.63
C SER A 17 11.23 0.92 -19.56
N ARG A 18 11.53 -0.26 -19.02
CA ARG A 18 11.94 -1.42 -19.81
C ARG A 18 10.88 -2.50 -19.66
N SER A 19 10.13 -2.71 -20.73
CA SER A 19 9.18 -3.82 -20.81
C SER A 19 9.90 -5.03 -21.40
N VAL A 20 9.94 -6.15 -20.69
CA VAL A 20 10.48 -7.41 -21.20
C VAL A 20 9.31 -8.38 -21.35
N CYS A 21 8.81 -8.53 -22.57
CA CYS A 21 7.88 -9.60 -22.90
C CYS A 21 8.67 -10.90 -23.00
N ILE A 22 8.57 -11.76 -21.99
CA ILE A 22 9.08 -13.13 -22.06
C ILE A 22 7.91 -14.01 -22.47
N GLU A 23 7.84 -14.38 -23.75
CA GLU A 23 6.83 -15.31 -24.23
C GLU A 23 7.10 -16.71 -23.62
N GLY A 24 6.41 -17.01 -22.53
CA GLY A 24 6.64 -18.19 -21.70
C GLY A 24 5.90 -19.42 -22.22
N SER A 25 6.62 -20.53 -22.41
CA SER A 25 6.08 -21.88 -22.56
C SER A 25 5.20 -22.28 -21.34
N PRO A 26 4.19 -23.19 -21.48
CA PRO A 26 3.26 -23.64 -20.43
C PRO A 26 3.87 -24.12 -19.09
N ARG A 27 5.19 -24.19 -18.95
CA ARG A 27 5.89 -24.46 -17.68
C ARG A 27 5.89 -23.28 -16.69
N THR A 28 5.58 -22.05 -17.12
CA THR A 28 5.53 -20.84 -16.27
C THR A 28 4.33 -20.77 -15.33
N ALA A 29 3.26 -21.54 -15.57
CA ALA A 29 2.07 -21.56 -14.70
C ALA A 29 2.36 -22.00 -13.25
N HIS A 30 3.44 -22.77 -13.03
CA HIS A 30 3.88 -23.18 -11.69
C HIS A 30 4.49 -22.06 -10.84
N ILE A 31 4.83 -20.91 -11.43
CA ILE A 31 5.39 -19.75 -10.71
C ILE A 31 4.32 -19.10 -9.82
N PHE A 32 3.06 -19.08 -10.29
CA PHE A 32 1.98 -18.31 -9.64
C PHE A 32 0.94 -19.19 -8.93
N TYR A 33 0.95 -20.50 -9.17
CA TYR A 33 0.12 -21.47 -8.47
C TYR A 33 0.96 -22.41 -7.59
N PRO A 34 1.34 -22.00 -6.37
CA PRO A 34 1.72 -22.97 -5.36
C PRO A 34 0.46 -23.76 -5.00
N ALA A 35 0.46 -25.06 -5.32
CA ALA A 35 -0.63 -26.01 -5.07
C ALA A 35 -0.90 -26.30 -3.57
N LYS A 36 -0.80 -25.30 -2.68
CA LYS A 36 -1.03 -25.43 -1.25
C LYS A 36 -2.36 -24.78 -0.88
N LYS A 37 -3.28 -25.60 -0.36
CA LYS A 37 -4.62 -25.25 0.16
C LYS A 37 -4.63 -24.08 1.17
N HIS A 38 -3.49 -23.79 1.82
CA HIS A 38 -3.32 -22.67 2.73
C HIS A 38 -3.14 -21.31 2.02
N PHE A 39 -2.55 -21.27 0.82
CA PHE A 39 -2.32 -20.03 0.09
C PHE A 39 -3.62 -19.43 -0.43
N ALA A 40 -4.59 -20.25 -0.87
CA ALA A 40 -5.88 -19.75 -1.34
C ALA A 40 -6.68 -19.01 -0.25
N LYS A 41 -6.46 -19.33 1.03
CA LYS A 41 -7.13 -18.68 2.15
C LYS A 41 -6.52 -17.34 2.56
N SER A 42 -5.29 -17.05 2.12
CA SER A 42 -4.61 -15.81 2.47
C SER A 42 -5.16 -14.60 1.72
N PHE A 43 -5.87 -14.82 0.61
CA PHE A 43 -6.43 -13.77 -0.23
C PHE A 43 -7.67 -13.12 0.39
N ILE A 44 -7.86 -11.84 0.09
CA ILE A 44 -9.12 -11.13 0.32
C ILE A 44 -9.88 -10.99 -1.00
N ARG A 45 -11.19 -10.73 -0.94
CA ARG A 45 -12.01 -10.40 -2.10
C ARG A 45 -12.47 -8.96 -2.02
N LEU A 46 -12.32 -8.23 -3.11
CA LEU A 46 -12.95 -6.92 -3.28
C LEU A 46 -14.37 -7.11 -3.83
N PRO A 47 -15.33 -6.25 -3.47
CA PRO A 47 -16.67 -6.32 -4.02
C PRO A 47 -16.64 -5.95 -5.51
N LEU A 48 -17.29 -6.78 -6.33
CA LEU A 48 -17.56 -6.46 -7.72
C LEU A 48 -18.69 -5.44 -7.75
N ILE A 49 -18.37 -4.14 -7.91
CA ILE A 49 -19.39 -3.08 -7.96
C ILE A 49 -20.20 -3.16 -9.26
N SER A 50 -19.69 -3.82 -10.32
CA SER A 50 -20.43 -4.14 -11.54
C SER A 50 -19.82 -5.30 -12.32
N GLU A 51 -20.52 -6.44 -12.40
CA GLU A 51 -20.10 -7.61 -13.20
C GLU A 51 -19.95 -7.33 -14.71
N ARG A 52 -20.62 -6.30 -15.24
CA ARG A 52 -20.63 -6.00 -16.69
C ARG A 52 -19.47 -5.17 -17.21
N PHE A 53 -18.65 -4.58 -16.33
CA PHE A 53 -17.56 -3.66 -16.71
C PHE A 53 -16.34 -3.76 -15.77
N SER A 54 -16.23 -4.86 -15.02
CA SER A 54 -15.22 -5.03 -13.98
C SER A 54 -13.85 -5.36 -14.58
N SER A 55 -12.98 -4.36 -14.67
CA SER A 55 -11.51 -4.52 -14.67
C SER A 55 -10.98 -4.63 -13.23
N SER A 56 -11.69 -5.33 -12.34
CA SER A 56 -11.29 -5.47 -10.93
C SER A 56 -10.82 -6.89 -10.63
N SER A 57 -9.73 -7.00 -9.88
CA SER A 57 -9.18 -8.27 -9.43
C SER A 57 -10.14 -8.95 -8.45
N ALA A 58 -10.62 -10.16 -8.79
CA ALA A 58 -11.59 -10.90 -7.99
C ALA A 58 -11.04 -11.30 -6.60
N SER A 59 -9.71 -11.38 -6.49
CA SER A 59 -8.98 -11.68 -5.25
C SER A 59 -7.71 -10.83 -5.18
N GLN A 60 -7.31 -10.46 -3.97
CA GLN A 60 -6.08 -9.70 -3.73
C GLN A 60 -5.21 -10.37 -2.68
N TYR A 61 -3.90 -10.28 -2.89
CA TYR A 61 -2.89 -10.70 -1.93
C TYR A 61 -1.85 -9.60 -1.79
N HIS A 62 -1.46 -9.32 -0.55
CA HIS A 62 -0.37 -8.40 -0.26
C HIS A 62 0.62 -9.08 0.67
N GLN A 63 1.90 -8.93 0.33
CA GLN A 63 3.00 -9.36 1.17
C GLN A 63 4.17 -8.39 0.98
N PRO A 64 4.78 -7.88 2.08
CA PRO A 64 6.03 -7.14 1.99
C PRO A 64 7.11 -8.04 1.38
N LEU A 65 7.76 -7.56 0.33
CA LEU A 65 8.87 -8.25 -0.33
C LEU A 65 10.11 -7.35 -0.26
N THR A 66 11.09 -7.76 0.56
CA THR A 66 12.30 -6.96 0.82
C THR A 66 13.35 -7.07 -0.29
N SER A 67 13.29 -8.11 -1.11
CA SER A 67 14.25 -8.33 -2.20
C SER A 67 13.63 -9.20 -3.31
N LEU A 68 14.04 -8.94 -4.55
CA LEU A 68 13.74 -9.78 -5.71
C LEU A 68 14.72 -10.96 -5.88
N GLY A 69 15.65 -11.18 -4.94
CA GLY A 69 16.71 -12.20 -5.04
C GLY A 69 16.25 -13.63 -5.34
N GLU A 70 15.16 -14.07 -4.71
CA GLU A 70 14.60 -15.40 -4.98
C GLU A 70 14.01 -15.48 -6.40
N LEU A 71 13.36 -14.41 -6.85
CA LEU A 71 12.80 -14.34 -8.21
C LEU A 71 13.93 -14.31 -9.26
N THR A 72 14.96 -13.49 -9.06
CA THR A 72 16.09 -13.42 -9.99
C THR A 72 16.82 -14.76 -10.08
N THR A 73 17.07 -15.40 -8.94
CA THR A 73 17.65 -16.75 -8.87
C THR A 73 16.77 -17.77 -9.61
N TYR A 74 15.45 -17.70 -9.44
CA TYR A 74 14.52 -18.57 -10.15
C TYR A 74 14.61 -18.37 -11.67
N ILE A 75 14.58 -17.12 -12.15
CA ILE A 75 14.69 -16.80 -13.59
C ILE A 75 16.01 -17.33 -14.15
N GLN A 76 17.13 -17.10 -13.47
CA GLN A 76 18.44 -17.58 -13.88
C GLN A 76 18.52 -19.10 -13.98
N GLN A 77 17.94 -19.82 -13.01
CA GLN A 77 18.07 -21.28 -12.95
C GLN A 77 17.04 -22.03 -13.81
N LYS A 78 15.87 -21.44 -14.04
CA LYS A 78 14.72 -22.14 -14.65
C LYS A 78 14.31 -21.61 -16.01
N ILE A 79 14.61 -20.35 -16.31
CA ILE A 79 14.21 -19.69 -17.55
C ILE A 79 15.44 -19.48 -18.45
N CYS A 80 16.52 -18.93 -17.91
CA CYS A 80 17.73 -18.69 -18.70
C CYS A 80 18.49 -19.99 -19.01
N PRO A 81 18.84 -20.27 -20.28
CA PRO A 81 19.78 -21.33 -20.62
C PRO A 81 21.13 -21.12 -19.93
N SER A 82 21.80 -22.20 -19.50
CA SER A 82 23.10 -22.09 -18.83
C SER A 82 24.21 -21.50 -19.72
N SER A 83 24.02 -21.47 -21.03
CA SER A 83 24.96 -20.91 -22.00
C SER A 83 24.74 -19.42 -22.29
N ASP A 84 23.62 -18.84 -21.84
CA ASP A 84 23.22 -17.47 -22.19
C ASP A 84 23.53 -16.49 -21.05
N SER A 85 24.78 -16.03 -20.97
CA SER A 85 25.21 -15.08 -19.93
C SER A 85 24.41 -13.78 -19.97
N ALA A 86 23.98 -13.33 -21.16
CA ALA A 86 23.20 -12.11 -21.31
C ALA A 86 21.81 -12.23 -20.66
N CYS A 87 21.15 -13.39 -20.78
CA CYS A 87 19.91 -13.65 -20.05
C CYS A 87 20.13 -13.62 -18.53
N HIS A 88 21.22 -14.24 -18.04
CA HIS A 88 21.54 -14.25 -16.62
C HIS A 88 21.79 -12.84 -16.07
N ASP A 89 22.52 -12.00 -16.81
CA ASP A 89 22.81 -10.61 -16.42
C ASP A 89 21.53 -9.74 -16.42
N ARG A 90 20.64 -9.91 -17.41
CA ARG A 90 19.32 -9.24 -17.43
C ARG A 90 18.43 -9.65 -16.26
N ALA A 91 18.46 -10.93 -15.89
CA ALA A 91 17.73 -11.39 -14.70
C ALA A 91 18.31 -10.77 -13.42
N LEU A 92 19.64 -10.62 -13.37
CA LEU A 92 20.37 -10.01 -12.26
C LEU A 92 20.05 -8.51 -12.13
N SER A 93 19.88 -7.80 -13.24
CA SER A 93 19.54 -6.37 -13.24
C SER A 93 18.19 -6.07 -12.58
N LEU A 94 17.28 -7.05 -12.49
CA LEU A 94 16.01 -6.89 -11.78
C LEU A 94 16.21 -6.58 -10.29
N LEU A 95 17.35 -6.93 -9.69
CA LEU A 95 17.65 -6.60 -8.29
C LEU A 95 17.71 -5.10 -8.02
N SER A 96 18.02 -4.29 -9.02
CA SER A 96 18.07 -2.83 -8.91
C SER A 96 16.79 -2.14 -9.40
N ALA A 97 15.79 -2.92 -9.85
CA ALA A 97 14.52 -2.36 -10.30
C ALA A 97 13.83 -1.63 -9.14
N SER A 98 13.37 -0.41 -9.40
CA SER A 98 12.56 0.36 -8.47
C SER A 98 11.14 -0.22 -8.34
N TYR A 99 10.68 -0.89 -9.40
CA TYR A 99 9.37 -1.48 -9.49
C TYR A 99 9.36 -2.66 -10.47
N LEU A 100 8.58 -3.70 -10.15
CA LEU A 100 8.35 -4.86 -10.99
C LEU A 100 6.85 -5.16 -11.03
N ASP A 101 6.33 -5.32 -12.24
CA ASP A 101 4.97 -5.76 -12.54
C ASP A 101 5.02 -7.06 -13.31
N ILE A 102 4.06 -7.94 -13.04
CA ILE A 102 3.93 -9.20 -13.74
C ILE A 102 2.46 -9.40 -14.09
N ASP A 103 2.18 -9.47 -15.38
CA ASP A 103 0.85 -9.78 -15.92
C ASP A 103 0.87 -11.16 -16.55
N TYR A 104 -0.20 -11.94 -16.30
CA TYR A 104 -0.41 -13.23 -16.93
C TYR A 104 -1.83 -13.30 -17.52
N ASP A 105 -1.91 -13.36 -18.84
CA ASP A 105 -3.17 -13.56 -19.54
C ASP A 105 -3.44 -15.06 -19.71
N THR A 106 -4.50 -15.54 -19.05
CA THR A 106 -4.94 -16.94 -19.13
C THR A 106 -5.48 -17.35 -20.51
N ILE A 107 -5.91 -16.41 -21.34
CA ILE A 107 -6.50 -16.66 -22.67
C ILE A 107 -5.39 -16.82 -23.70
N SER A 108 -4.49 -15.83 -23.79
CA SER A 108 -3.35 -15.88 -24.72
C SER A 108 -2.17 -16.71 -24.19
N HIS A 109 -2.19 -17.08 -22.91
CA HIS A 109 -1.07 -17.70 -22.20
C HIS A 109 0.22 -16.86 -22.22
N SER A 110 0.12 -15.54 -22.41
CA SER A 110 1.27 -14.64 -22.37
C SER A 110 1.62 -14.21 -20.94
N LEU A 111 2.91 -14.23 -20.63
CA LEU A 111 3.48 -13.66 -19.40
C LEU A 111 4.24 -12.38 -19.76
N VAL A 112 3.89 -11.26 -19.15
CA VAL A 112 4.57 -9.98 -19.37
C VAL A 112 5.23 -9.56 -18.07
N LEU A 113 6.53 -9.30 -18.11
CA LEU A 113 7.27 -8.73 -16.98
C LEU A 113 7.68 -7.29 -17.33
N ASN A 114 7.14 -6.34 -16.58
CA ASN A 114 7.52 -4.93 -16.73
C ASN A 114 8.37 -4.53 -15.55
N ALA A 115 9.60 -4.11 -15.81
CA ALA A 115 10.50 -3.63 -14.77
C ALA A 115 10.78 -2.15 -15.01
N PHE A 116 10.76 -1.38 -13.93
CA PHE A 116 10.94 0.06 -13.98
C PHE A 116 12.07 0.49 -13.05
N TRP A 117 12.86 1.44 -13.52
CA TRP A 117 13.99 2.00 -12.82
C TRP A 117 13.88 3.52 -12.85
N GLU A 118 13.84 4.14 -11.67
CA GLU A 118 13.73 5.60 -11.58
C GLU A 118 15.01 6.34 -12.00
N ARG A 119 16.15 5.64 -11.96
CA ARG A 119 17.50 6.17 -12.17
C ARG A 119 18.34 5.14 -12.89
N ALA A 120 19.30 5.61 -13.67
CA ALA A 120 20.25 4.74 -14.34
C ALA A 120 21.10 3.96 -13.31
N PRO A 121 21.39 2.67 -13.54
CA PRO A 121 22.20 1.86 -12.63
C PRO A 121 23.62 2.38 -12.42
N ASP A 122 24.27 2.87 -13.48
CA ASP A 122 25.70 3.22 -13.49
C ASP A 122 25.93 4.70 -13.84
N LEU A 123 26.56 5.44 -12.91
CA LEU A 123 27.02 6.84 -13.10
C LEU A 123 25.99 7.84 -13.65
N GLY A 124 24.69 7.51 -13.60
CA GLY A 124 23.62 8.35 -14.14
C GLY A 124 23.42 8.27 -15.66
N MET A 125 24.02 7.28 -16.34
CA MET A 125 23.89 7.08 -17.79
C MET A 125 23.22 5.75 -18.11
N TRP A 126 22.34 5.77 -19.12
CA TRP A 126 21.75 4.57 -19.71
C TRP A 126 22.61 4.14 -20.90
N ASP A 127 23.36 3.05 -20.76
CA ASP A 127 24.28 2.52 -21.76
C ASP A 127 23.98 1.05 -22.16
N ASP A 128 22.70 0.68 -22.13
CA ASP A 128 22.22 -0.65 -22.50
C ASP A 128 22.54 -1.02 -23.96
N VAL A 129 22.98 -2.26 -24.16
CA VAL A 129 23.18 -2.87 -25.49
C VAL A 129 22.02 -3.80 -25.81
N PHE A 130 21.34 -3.54 -26.93
CA PHE A 130 20.20 -4.32 -27.40
C PHE A 130 20.60 -5.18 -28.60
N GLU A 131 20.39 -6.49 -28.48
CA GLU A 131 20.65 -7.47 -29.54
C GLU A 131 19.37 -8.23 -29.88
N ILE A 132 19.21 -8.58 -31.15
CA ILE A 132 18.08 -9.38 -31.63
C ILE A 132 18.42 -10.86 -31.38
N VAL A 133 17.70 -11.50 -30.45
CA VAL A 133 17.97 -12.89 -30.03
C VAL A 133 17.03 -13.86 -30.75
N GLY A 134 17.22 -14.04 -32.05
CA GLY A 134 16.42 -14.96 -32.85
C GLY A 134 16.01 -14.37 -34.19
N GLY A 135 15.76 -15.22 -35.20
CA GLY A 135 15.53 -14.76 -36.58
C GLY A 135 14.23 -14.00 -36.83
N ASN A 136 13.29 -14.02 -35.88
CA ASN A 136 11.94 -13.44 -36.02
C ASN A 136 11.62 -12.38 -34.94
N ASP A 137 12.56 -12.07 -34.06
CA ASP A 137 12.33 -11.14 -32.95
C ASP A 137 12.48 -9.70 -33.44
N LYS A 138 11.58 -8.82 -33.00
CA LYS A 138 11.65 -7.39 -33.26
C LYS A 138 12.04 -6.67 -31.98
N VAL A 139 13.07 -5.85 -32.05
CA VAL A 139 13.52 -5.01 -30.93
C VAL A 139 13.30 -3.56 -31.30
N GLU A 140 12.41 -2.89 -30.58
CA GLU A 140 12.14 -1.47 -30.72
C GLU A 140 12.79 -0.71 -29.56
N VAL A 141 13.53 0.34 -29.87
CA VAL A 141 14.19 1.20 -28.90
C VAL A 141 13.74 2.63 -29.12
N GLY A 142 13.40 3.33 -28.04
CA GLY A 142 12.99 4.72 -28.13
C GLY A 142 13.34 5.56 -26.93
N VAL A 143 13.41 6.85 -27.19
CA VAL A 143 13.51 7.91 -26.18
C VAL A 143 12.26 8.75 -26.31
N LEU A 144 11.36 8.63 -25.34
CA LEU A 144 10.09 9.33 -25.29
C LEU A 144 10.08 10.27 -24.08
N ALA A 145 9.41 11.41 -24.23
CA ALA A 145 9.17 12.37 -23.17
C ALA A 145 7.69 12.72 -23.12
N ASN A 146 7.19 13.10 -21.94
CA ASN A 146 5.83 13.57 -21.78
C ASN A 146 5.64 14.87 -22.59
N ASP A 147 4.61 14.87 -23.43
CA ASP A 147 4.14 16.04 -24.15
C ASP A 147 2.81 16.51 -23.53
N ASN A 148 2.43 17.76 -23.80
CA ASN A 148 1.18 18.30 -23.30
C ASN A 148 0.00 17.61 -24.00
N PRO A 149 -0.90 16.96 -23.25
CA PRO A 149 -2.04 16.27 -23.84
C PRO A 149 -3.05 17.28 -24.40
N THR A 150 -3.72 16.90 -25.49
CA THR A 150 -4.76 17.73 -26.14
C THR A 150 -6.09 17.63 -25.41
N GLU A 151 -6.36 16.47 -24.80
CA GLU A 151 -7.53 16.20 -23.98
C GLU A 151 -7.08 15.86 -22.55
N PRO A 152 -7.82 16.26 -21.51
CA PRO A 152 -7.43 16.01 -20.11
C PRO A 152 -7.40 14.51 -19.76
N GLU A 153 -8.14 13.69 -20.51
CA GLU A 153 -8.25 12.23 -20.35
C GLU A 153 -7.10 11.46 -21.02
N GLN A 154 -6.20 12.15 -21.75
CA GLN A 154 -5.13 11.54 -22.51
C GLN A 154 -3.77 11.76 -21.88
N LEU A 155 -2.88 10.79 -22.06
CA LEU A 155 -1.45 10.94 -21.92
C LEU A 155 -0.83 11.01 -23.30
N LYS A 156 0.16 11.89 -23.44
CA LYS A 156 0.84 12.13 -24.70
C LYS A 156 2.33 11.97 -24.51
N LEU A 157 2.95 11.15 -25.34
CA LEU A 157 4.39 10.90 -25.35
C LEU A 157 4.93 11.25 -26.72
N GLY A 158 5.98 12.06 -26.77
CA GLY A 158 6.67 12.44 -28.00
C GLY A 158 8.15 12.11 -27.91
N GLY A 159 8.74 11.69 -29.03
CA GLY A 159 10.17 11.43 -29.08
C GLY A 159 10.59 10.71 -30.35
N TRP A 160 11.56 9.81 -30.22
CA TRP A 160 12.10 9.05 -31.35
C TRP A 160 12.08 7.57 -31.04
N LEU A 161 11.70 6.76 -32.03
CA LEU A 161 11.70 5.31 -31.98
C LEU A 161 12.48 4.76 -33.17
N THR A 162 13.09 3.59 -33.00
CA THR A 162 13.82 2.89 -34.05
C THR A 162 13.66 1.39 -33.83
N VAL A 163 13.42 0.65 -34.91
CA VAL A 163 13.47 -0.81 -34.90
C VAL A 163 14.90 -1.24 -35.24
N VAL A 164 15.55 -1.93 -34.31
CA VAL A 164 16.92 -2.39 -34.46
C VAL A 164 17.00 -3.36 -35.65
N GLY A 165 17.91 -3.09 -36.59
CA GLY A 165 18.14 -3.93 -37.77
C GLY A 165 17.21 -3.67 -38.96
N GLU A 166 16.12 -2.92 -38.78
CA GLU A 166 15.19 -2.55 -39.86
C GLU A 166 15.34 -1.08 -40.26
N ASP A 167 15.43 -0.16 -39.28
CA ASP A 167 15.50 1.28 -39.54
C ASP A 167 16.93 1.81 -39.63
N GLU A 168 17.23 2.65 -40.62
CA GLU A 168 18.54 3.32 -40.74
C GLU A 168 18.70 4.49 -39.74
N LYS A 169 17.60 5.12 -39.32
CA LYS A 169 17.58 6.30 -38.45
C LYS A 169 16.33 6.30 -37.56
N PRO A 170 16.41 6.88 -36.34
CA PRO A 170 15.24 7.02 -35.48
C PRO A 170 14.15 7.88 -36.13
N SER A 171 12.92 7.39 -36.07
CA SER A 171 11.73 8.06 -36.59
C SER A 171 11.03 8.87 -35.49
N PRO A 172 10.68 10.15 -35.74
CA PRO A 172 9.93 10.94 -34.78
C PRO A 172 8.54 10.33 -34.59
N THR A 173 8.17 10.04 -33.34
CA THR A 173 6.92 9.37 -33.00
C THR A 173 6.19 10.14 -31.92
N LEU A 174 4.86 10.18 -32.06
CA LEU A 174 3.95 10.83 -31.13
C LEU A 174 2.82 9.87 -30.81
N PHE A 175 2.72 9.48 -29.54
CA PHE A 175 1.62 8.67 -29.03
C PHE A 175 0.67 9.53 -28.24
N SER A 176 -0.63 9.32 -28.45
CA SER A 176 -1.68 9.87 -27.60
C SER A 176 -2.62 8.72 -27.27
N PHE A 177 -2.81 8.46 -25.99
CA PHE A 177 -3.67 7.38 -25.53
C PHE A 177 -4.48 7.80 -24.30
N PRO A 178 -5.73 7.33 -24.17
CA PRO A 178 -6.55 7.61 -23.01
C PRO A 178 -5.97 6.88 -21.78
N SER A 179 -5.96 7.52 -20.62
CA SER A 179 -5.52 6.93 -19.37
C SER A 179 -6.48 7.28 -18.24
N ARG A 180 -6.70 6.35 -17.30
CA ARG A 180 -7.40 6.70 -16.06
C ARG A 180 -6.44 7.26 -15.03
N HIS A 181 -5.17 6.90 -15.10
CA HIS A 181 -4.16 7.24 -14.10
C HIS A 181 -3.27 8.35 -14.62
N HIS A 182 -3.24 9.46 -13.88
CA HIS A 182 -2.45 10.65 -14.18
C HIS A 182 -1.56 11.00 -13.00
N ALA A 183 -0.34 11.45 -13.28
CA ALA A 183 0.46 12.15 -12.29
C ALA A 183 -0.14 13.53 -12.01
N SER A 184 0.02 14.04 -10.78
CA SER A 184 -0.29 15.44 -10.48
C SER A 184 0.48 16.35 -11.43
N SER A 185 -0.22 17.14 -12.25
CA SER A 185 0.40 17.94 -13.32
C SER A 185 1.05 19.22 -12.76
N PRO A 186 2.16 19.70 -13.35
CA PRO A 186 2.73 21.03 -13.04
C PRO A 186 1.71 22.15 -13.25
N PRO A 187 1.76 23.27 -12.49
CA PRO A 187 2.95 23.80 -11.79
C PRO A 187 3.10 23.38 -10.32
N SER A 188 2.12 22.71 -9.71
CA SER A 188 2.20 22.26 -8.31
C SER A 188 2.11 20.75 -8.24
N ILE A 189 3.26 20.09 -8.05
CA ILE A 189 3.29 18.67 -7.69
C ILE A 189 2.62 18.58 -6.32
N SER A 190 1.45 17.95 -6.27
CA SER A 190 0.73 17.76 -5.02
C SER A 190 1.40 16.65 -4.23
N THR A 191 1.81 16.95 -3.01
CA THR A 191 2.61 16.03 -2.19
C THR A 191 1.92 15.71 -0.88
N PHE A 192 2.37 14.62 -0.26
CA PHE A 192 1.95 14.24 1.08
C PHE A 192 3.07 13.49 1.81
N SER A 193 3.04 13.52 3.13
CA SER A 193 3.87 12.67 3.98
C SER A 193 2.99 11.88 4.94
N VAL A 194 3.51 10.77 5.44
CA VAL A 194 2.79 9.87 6.33
C VAL A 194 3.65 9.60 7.55
N SER A 195 3.03 9.52 8.72
CA SER A 195 3.70 9.18 9.98
C SER A 195 2.71 8.64 10.99
N PHE A 196 3.18 7.93 12.01
CA PHE A 196 2.37 7.61 13.18
C PHE A 196 2.49 8.68 14.26
N VAL A 197 1.37 8.97 14.93
CA VAL A 197 1.35 9.88 16.08
C VAL A 197 1.92 9.15 17.30
N TYR A 198 3.03 9.66 17.84
CA TYR A 198 3.69 9.10 19.02
C TYR A 198 3.18 9.72 20.34
N PRO A 199 3.16 8.94 21.45
CA PRO A 199 3.57 7.54 21.55
C PRO A 199 2.54 6.57 20.93
N THR A 200 3.04 5.52 20.28
CA THR A 200 2.21 4.48 19.68
C THR A 200 1.86 3.40 20.71
N GLY A 201 0.57 3.23 21.00
CA GLY A 201 0.03 2.11 21.77
C GLY A 201 -0.65 1.07 20.85
N LEU A 202 -1.58 0.28 21.41
CA LEU A 202 -2.41 -0.63 20.60
C LEU A 202 -3.48 0.08 19.74
N HIS A 203 -3.62 1.40 19.89
CA HIS A 203 -4.54 2.24 19.11
C HIS A 203 -3.75 3.31 18.34
N PRO A 204 -2.90 2.91 17.38
CA PRO A 204 -2.10 3.87 16.61
C PRO A 204 -3.00 4.79 15.78
N THR A 205 -2.57 6.04 15.59
CA THR A 205 -3.19 6.97 14.64
C THR A 205 -2.20 7.22 13.51
N LEU A 206 -2.58 6.83 12.30
CA LEU A 206 -1.83 7.11 11.08
C LEU A 206 -2.18 8.52 10.60
N ARG A 207 -1.20 9.42 10.60
CA ARG A 207 -1.36 10.80 10.14
C ARG A 207 -0.85 10.94 8.72
N ILE A 208 -1.73 11.37 7.83
CA ILE A 208 -1.37 11.85 6.50
C ILE A 208 -1.27 13.37 6.59
N GLN A 209 -0.11 13.91 6.30
CA GLN A 209 0.15 15.35 6.31
C GLN A 209 0.25 15.87 4.89
N PHE A 210 -0.43 16.97 4.65
CA PHE A 210 -0.44 17.68 3.39
C PHE A 210 0.17 19.07 3.57
N PRO A 211 0.92 19.58 2.58
CA PRO A 211 1.31 20.99 2.55
C PRO A 211 0.08 21.91 2.46
N SER A 212 0.34 23.23 2.34
CA SER A 212 -0.71 24.24 2.20
C SER A 212 -1.79 23.80 1.20
N PRO A 213 -3.10 24.01 1.48
CA PRO A 213 -4.19 23.68 0.57
C PRO A 213 -4.01 24.28 -0.83
N SER A 214 -3.33 25.42 -0.93
CA SER A 214 -2.98 26.05 -2.21
C SER A 214 -2.01 25.23 -3.09
N GLN A 215 -1.32 24.24 -2.53
CA GLN A 215 -0.39 23.34 -3.24
C GLN A 215 -1.05 22.00 -3.62
N ASN A 216 -2.17 21.65 -2.98
CA ASN A 216 -2.93 20.43 -3.21
C ASN A 216 -4.37 20.77 -3.62
N LEU A 217 -4.49 21.56 -4.69
CA LEU A 217 -5.79 21.93 -5.23
C LEU A 217 -6.40 20.74 -6.00
N PRO A 218 -7.73 20.56 -5.95
CA PRO A 218 -8.39 19.57 -6.77
C PRO A 218 -8.16 19.89 -8.27
N PRO A 219 -7.90 18.87 -9.12
CA PRO A 219 -7.72 19.07 -10.56
C PRO A 219 -8.95 19.64 -11.28
N GLY A 220 -10.14 19.52 -10.69
CA GLY A 220 -11.40 20.02 -11.24
C GLY A 220 -12.51 20.07 -10.18
N GLU A 221 -13.67 20.63 -10.54
CA GLU A 221 -14.77 20.89 -9.61
C GLU A 221 -15.45 19.62 -9.07
N ALA A 222 -15.39 18.51 -9.82
CA ALA A 222 -16.00 17.22 -9.48
C ALA A 222 -14.95 16.18 -9.05
N CYS A 223 -14.07 16.57 -8.11
CA CYS A 223 -13.00 15.73 -7.58
C CYS A 223 -13.13 15.53 -6.06
N ALA A 224 -12.85 14.32 -5.59
CA ALA A 224 -12.76 13.99 -4.17
C ALA A 224 -11.39 13.37 -3.85
N LEU A 225 -10.81 13.74 -2.71
CA LEU A 225 -9.51 13.20 -2.28
C LEU A 225 -9.73 11.90 -1.52
N HIS A 226 -9.02 10.85 -1.93
CA HIS A 226 -9.10 9.54 -1.30
C HIS A 226 -7.73 9.03 -0.86
N ALA A 227 -7.73 8.22 0.19
CA ALA A 227 -6.59 7.38 0.57
C ALA A 227 -7.02 5.91 0.55
N TYR A 228 -6.24 5.09 -0.14
CA TYR A 228 -6.36 3.64 -0.14
C TYR A 228 -5.25 3.04 0.72
N LEU A 229 -5.65 2.36 1.79
CA LEU A 229 -4.77 1.76 2.78
C LEU A 229 -4.75 0.25 2.58
N THR A 230 -3.53 -0.29 2.57
CA THR A 230 -3.27 -1.72 2.70
C THR A 230 -2.92 -1.97 4.15
N LEU A 231 -3.79 -2.68 4.88
CA LEU A 231 -3.64 -2.96 6.31
C LEU A 231 -3.22 -4.43 6.48
N PRO A 232 -1.95 -4.72 6.80
CA PRO A 232 -1.51 -6.08 7.09
C PRO A 232 -2.27 -6.70 8.27
N SER A 233 -2.22 -8.02 8.43
CA SER A 233 -3.03 -8.78 9.39
C SER A 233 -3.03 -8.20 10.81
N TYR A 234 -1.89 -7.71 11.28
CA TYR A 234 -1.71 -7.15 12.61
C TYR A 234 -2.32 -5.76 12.80
N LEU A 235 -2.81 -5.11 11.75
CA LEU A 235 -3.41 -3.78 11.78
C LEU A 235 -4.84 -3.84 11.23
N PHE A 236 -5.80 -3.25 11.93
CA PHE A 236 -7.17 -3.21 11.47
C PHE A 236 -7.84 -1.88 11.79
N ALA A 237 -8.90 -1.58 11.04
CA ALA A 237 -9.73 -0.40 11.24
C ALA A 237 -11.04 -0.79 11.93
N ASP A 238 -11.46 -0.02 12.92
CA ASP A 238 -12.77 -0.19 13.55
C ASP A 238 -13.84 0.50 12.69
N LYS A 239 -14.64 -0.32 12.00
CA LYS A 239 -15.74 0.15 11.14
C LYS A 239 -16.82 0.93 11.89
N TYR A 240 -17.04 0.65 13.19
CA TYR A 240 -18.05 1.34 13.97
C TYR A 240 -17.55 2.72 14.39
N GLN A 241 -16.28 2.82 14.79
CA GLN A 241 -15.64 4.11 15.04
C GLN A 241 -15.64 4.99 13.79
N LEU A 242 -15.37 4.41 12.61
CA LEU A 242 -15.35 5.11 11.33
C LEU A 242 -16.74 5.35 10.71
N SER A 243 -17.82 5.05 11.44
CA SER A 243 -19.19 5.33 10.99
C SER A 243 -19.77 6.65 11.52
N ASP A 244 -19.16 7.22 12.57
CA ASP A 244 -19.60 8.48 13.15
C ASP A 244 -19.05 9.69 12.38
N LEU A 245 -19.94 10.44 11.73
CA LEU A 245 -19.60 11.61 10.92
C LEU A 245 -18.95 12.74 11.73
N LEU A 246 -19.35 12.95 13.00
CA LEU A 246 -18.76 13.99 13.83
C LEU A 246 -17.33 13.61 14.21
N PHE A 247 -17.11 12.34 14.53
CA PHE A 247 -15.79 11.81 14.79
C PHE A 247 -14.90 11.91 13.55
N LEU A 248 -15.36 11.47 12.37
CA LEU A 248 -14.62 11.57 11.12
C LEU A 248 -14.23 13.02 10.79
N LYS A 249 -15.18 13.96 10.93
CA LYS A 249 -14.91 15.39 10.69
C LYS A 249 -13.82 15.94 11.62
N SER A 250 -13.81 15.52 12.88
CA SER A 250 -12.75 15.90 13.84
C SER A 250 -11.35 15.38 13.46
N LYS A 251 -11.30 14.39 12.58
CA LYS A 251 -10.08 13.73 12.10
C LYS A 251 -9.66 14.15 10.69
N GLY A 252 -10.35 15.12 10.08
CA GLY A 252 -10.10 15.51 8.69
C GLY A 252 -10.52 14.44 7.68
N LEU A 253 -11.51 13.61 8.03
CA LEU A 253 -12.06 12.56 7.18
C LEU A 253 -13.52 12.87 6.86
N LYS A 254 -13.92 12.59 5.62
CA LYS A 254 -15.29 12.81 5.15
C LYS A 254 -16.15 11.56 5.22
N GLY A 255 -15.55 10.38 5.04
CA GLY A 255 -16.30 9.13 5.05
C GLY A 255 -15.46 7.89 4.76
N LEU A 256 -15.82 6.77 5.40
CA LEU A 256 -15.36 5.44 4.98
C LEU A 256 -16.12 5.04 3.71
N ARG A 257 -15.39 4.74 2.62
CA ARG A 257 -15.96 4.36 1.31
C ARG A 257 -15.93 2.85 1.07
N GLY A 258 -14.96 2.16 1.63
CA GLY A 258 -14.86 0.71 1.56
C GLY A 258 -13.92 0.16 2.62
N LEU A 259 -14.27 -1.01 3.15
CA LEU A 259 -13.41 -1.80 4.03
C LEU A 259 -13.61 -3.28 3.69
N TYR A 260 -12.54 -3.96 3.27
CA TYR A 260 -12.61 -5.29 2.69
C TYR A 260 -11.51 -6.18 3.26
N GLY A 261 -11.78 -7.48 3.41
CA GLY A 261 -10.82 -8.44 3.95
C GLY A 261 -11.10 -8.79 5.41
N GLU A 262 -10.07 -8.74 6.26
CA GLU A 262 -10.16 -9.08 7.68
C GLU A 262 -10.61 -7.90 8.55
N THR A 263 -11.77 -8.05 9.21
CA THR A 263 -12.41 -6.97 9.99
C THR A 263 -12.82 -7.42 11.39
N ASP A 264 -12.41 -8.62 11.83
CA ASP A 264 -12.62 -9.04 13.21
C ASP A 264 -11.90 -8.06 14.16
N LEU A 265 -12.60 -7.54 15.17
CA LEU A 265 -12.07 -6.53 16.08
C LEU A 265 -11.39 -7.14 17.32
N GLU A 266 -11.52 -8.45 17.52
CA GLU A 266 -11.10 -9.15 18.73
C GLU A 266 -10.05 -10.23 18.46
N ALA A 267 -10.03 -10.81 17.25
CA ALA A 267 -9.09 -11.86 16.91
C ALA A 267 -7.62 -11.39 17.00
N PRO A 268 -6.74 -12.16 17.66
CA PRO A 268 -5.30 -11.87 17.66
C PRO A 268 -4.66 -12.21 16.30
N ASP A 269 -3.47 -11.67 16.03
CA ASP A 269 -2.82 -11.77 14.72
C ASP A 269 -2.56 -13.22 14.28
N TRP A 270 -2.12 -14.08 15.20
CA TRP A 270 -1.76 -15.48 14.91
C TRP A 270 -2.95 -16.39 14.52
N VAL A 271 -4.19 -15.92 14.62
CA VAL A 271 -5.39 -16.67 14.19
C VAL A 271 -5.85 -16.22 12.79
N ILE A 272 -5.37 -15.07 12.30
CA ILE A 272 -5.77 -14.53 11.01
C ILE A 272 -5.11 -15.33 9.88
N GLU A 273 -5.93 -15.97 9.04
CA GLU A 273 -5.43 -16.73 7.87
C GLU A 273 -5.18 -15.82 6.65
N LYS A 274 -5.86 -14.66 6.57
CA LYS A 274 -5.77 -13.68 5.48
C LYS A 274 -4.56 -12.76 5.65
N TRP A 275 -4.11 -12.13 4.57
CA TRP A 275 -3.01 -11.16 4.66
C TRP A 275 -3.38 -9.89 5.44
N GLY A 276 -4.67 -9.60 5.61
CA GLY A 276 -5.17 -8.42 6.31
C GLY A 276 -6.44 -7.86 5.68
N SER A 277 -6.49 -6.54 5.52
CA SER A 277 -7.62 -5.82 4.92
C SER A 277 -7.17 -4.65 4.03
N SER A 278 -8.06 -4.20 3.17
CA SER A 278 -7.92 -2.95 2.43
C SER A 278 -9.01 -1.98 2.81
N MET A 279 -8.67 -0.70 2.90
CA MET A 279 -9.58 0.35 3.32
C MET A 279 -9.49 1.55 2.36
N LEU A 280 -10.63 2.02 1.88
CA LEU A 280 -10.75 3.24 1.09
C LEU A 280 -11.49 4.29 1.94
N VAL A 281 -10.83 5.42 2.19
CA VAL A 281 -11.39 6.55 2.93
C VAL A 281 -11.37 7.82 2.07
N GLU A 282 -12.41 8.64 2.19
CA GLU A 282 -12.45 9.98 1.63
C GLU A 282 -11.97 10.99 2.67
N ILE A 283 -11.01 11.84 2.27
CA ILE A 283 -10.38 12.85 3.10
C ILE A 283 -11.16 14.16 2.98
N ASP A 284 -11.34 14.84 4.10
CA ASP A 284 -11.95 16.17 4.13
C ASP A 284 -10.91 17.23 3.77
N THR A 285 -11.18 18.02 2.73
CA THR A 285 -10.21 18.98 2.18
C THR A 285 -10.58 20.39 2.64
N PRO A 286 -9.68 21.11 3.34
CA PRO A 286 -9.94 22.47 3.80
C PRO A 286 -10.02 23.42 2.59
N GLY A 287 -11.24 23.83 2.23
CA GLY A 287 -11.51 24.71 1.08
C GLY A 287 -12.65 24.29 0.15
N GLY A 288 -13.31 23.14 0.42
CA GLY A 288 -14.47 22.69 -0.37
C GLY A 288 -15.71 23.57 -0.28
N ASP A 289 -15.80 24.41 0.75
CA ASP A 289 -16.78 25.49 0.85
C ASP A 289 -16.07 26.82 0.54
N GLN A 290 -16.53 27.53 -0.50
CA GLN A 290 -15.97 28.76 -1.10
C GLN A 290 -15.82 29.98 -0.14
N SER A 291 -15.85 29.79 1.17
CA SER A 291 -15.94 30.86 2.17
C SER A 291 -14.85 30.87 3.24
N SER A 292 -13.79 30.06 3.11
CA SER A 292 -12.66 30.11 4.06
C SER A 292 -11.40 30.63 3.38
N ALA A 293 -11.05 31.88 3.70
CA ALA A 293 -9.80 32.52 3.31
C ALA A 293 -8.59 31.60 3.46
N ALA A 294 -7.72 31.62 2.46
CA ALA A 294 -6.39 31.00 2.38
C ALA A 294 -5.85 30.51 3.74
N ALA A 295 -6.14 29.26 4.09
CA ALA A 295 -5.48 28.60 5.19
C ALA A 295 -4.00 28.42 4.80
N THR A 296 -3.12 29.28 5.31
CA THR A 296 -1.69 29.33 4.96
C THR A 296 -0.84 28.28 5.66
N GLY A 297 -1.44 27.17 6.11
CA GLY A 297 -0.78 26.13 6.90
C GLY A 297 -0.94 24.73 6.31
N SER A 298 0.02 23.85 6.63
CA SER A 298 -0.12 22.42 6.42
C SER A 298 -1.35 21.88 7.15
N TRP A 299 -2.01 20.87 6.59
CA TRP A 299 -3.18 20.26 7.18
C TRP A 299 -3.03 18.73 7.21
N THR A 300 -3.87 18.06 8.00
CA THR A 300 -3.69 16.63 8.30
C THR A 300 -5.00 15.87 8.26
N ALA A 301 -4.92 14.61 7.85
CA ALA A 301 -5.96 13.61 8.01
C ALA A 301 -5.45 12.51 8.94
N ASP A 302 -6.16 12.27 10.04
CA ASP A 302 -5.77 11.36 11.10
C ASP A 302 -6.64 10.09 11.04
N ILE A 303 -6.06 8.97 10.65
CA ILE A 303 -6.77 7.70 10.50
C ILE A 303 -6.53 6.85 11.76
N PRO A 304 -7.54 6.64 12.61
CA PRO A 304 -7.43 5.78 13.77
C PRO A 304 -7.40 4.32 13.35
N LEU A 305 -6.42 3.58 13.85
CA LEU A 305 -6.22 2.17 13.59
C LEU A 305 -5.99 1.42 14.90
N HIS A 306 -6.01 0.10 14.83
CA HIS A 306 -5.86 -0.80 15.96
C HIS A 306 -4.83 -1.87 15.62
N PHE A 307 -3.89 -2.09 16.54
CA PHE A 307 -3.02 -3.26 16.46
C PHE A 307 -3.70 -4.48 17.08
N ARG A 308 -3.55 -5.62 16.43
CA ARG A 308 -3.84 -6.92 17.04
C ARG A 308 -2.74 -7.31 18.00
N TYR A 309 -3.08 -8.19 18.93
CA TYR A 309 -2.06 -8.84 19.74
C TYR A 309 -1.14 -9.68 18.84
N LEU A 310 0.15 -9.37 18.91
CA LEU A 310 1.20 -10.15 18.28
C LEU A 310 1.66 -11.28 19.19
N ALA A 311 2.27 -12.30 18.60
CA ALA A 311 2.81 -13.43 19.36
C ALA A 311 3.86 -12.95 20.39
N PRO A 312 3.85 -13.53 21.61
CA PRO A 312 4.89 -13.27 22.61
C PRO A 312 6.30 -13.55 22.08
N LYS A 313 7.28 -12.81 22.59
CA LYS A 313 8.69 -12.89 22.15
C LYS A 313 9.63 -12.91 23.36
N SER A 314 10.75 -13.62 23.23
CA SER A 314 11.88 -13.53 24.19
C SER A 314 12.84 -12.40 23.82
N GLY A 315 13.48 -11.79 24.83
CA GLY A 315 14.50 -10.76 24.62
C GLY A 315 13.96 -9.36 24.35
N GLY A 316 12.70 -9.06 24.68
CA GLY A 316 12.14 -7.72 24.55
C GLY A 316 10.62 -7.63 24.73
N GLY A 317 10.14 -6.44 25.10
CA GLY A 317 8.71 -6.15 25.29
C GLY A 317 8.03 -5.46 24.11
N ALA A 318 8.70 -5.37 22.96
CA ALA A 318 8.15 -4.79 21.74
C ALA A 318 8.67 -5.52 20.49
N THR A 319 7.86 -5.52 19.44
CA THR A 319 8.20 -6.04 18.11
C THR A 319 7.92 -4.97 17.08
N ASP A 320 8.91 -4.68 16.23
CA ASP A 320 8.77 -3.72 15.15
C ASP A 320 8.03 -4.35 13.97
N VAL A 321 7.05 -3.62 13.43
CA VAL A 321 6.26 -4.01 12.26
C VAL A 321 6.30 -2.92 11.19
N GLU A 322 6.16 -3.31 9.92
CA GLU A 322 6.29 -2.43 8.75
C GLU A 322 4.94 -2.14 8.08
N VAL A 323 4.44 -0.91 8.21
CA VAL A 323 3.16 -0.50 7.64
C VAL A 323 3.39 0.25 6.32
N PRO A 324 2.80 -0.20 5.19
CA PRO A 324 2.95 0.51 3.93
C PRO A 324 2.21 1.85 3.93
N TRP A 325 2.79 2.84 3.26
CA TRP A 325 2.13 4.11 3.05
C TRP A 325 0.86 3.94 2.19
N PRO A 326 -0.21 4.70 2.46
CA PRO A 326 -1.38 4.73 1.60
C PRO A 326 -1.08 5.27 0.21
N VAL A 327 -1.88 4.81 -0.76
CA VAL A 327 -1.98 5.47 -2.07
C VAL A 327 -2.99 6.62 -1.94
N VAL A 328 -2.55 7.84 -2.20
CA VAL A 328 -3.38 9.05 -2.08
C VAL A 328 -3.59 9.67 -3.45
N PHE A 329 -4.85 9.90 -3.80
CA PHE A 329 -5.23 10.37 -5.14
C PHE A 329 -6.54 11.15 -5.15
N TRP A 330 -6.67 12.05 -6.12
CA TRP A 330 -7.96 12.65 -6.47
C TRP A 330 -8.72 11.73 -7.41
N ALA A 331 -9.96 11.38 -7.05
CA ALA A 331 -10.91 10.73 -7.94
C ALA A 331 -11.82 11.79 -8.56
N CYS A 332 -11.70 11.99 -9.87
CA CYS A 332 -12.43 13.00 -10.63
C CYS A 332 -13.38 12.33 -11.63
N ARG A 333 -14.55 12.94 -11.86
CA ARG A 333 -15.47 12.49 -12.90
C ARG A 333 -14.89 12.76 -14.29
N ALA A 334 -14.85 11.72 -15.13
CA ALA A 334 -14.54 11.83 -16.56
C ALA A 334 -15.81 12.13 -17.38
N GLU A 335 -15.67 12.86 -18.48
CA GLU A 335 -16.78 13.10 -19.41
C GLU A 335 -16.95 11.91 -20.37
N GLU A 336 -15.85 11.32 -20.86
CA GLU A 336 -15.84 10.26 -21.89
C GLU A 336 -15.17 8.94 -21.45
N GLY A 337 -15.51 8.42 -20.27
CA GLY A 337 -14.88 7.19 -19.73
C GLY A 337 -15.08 5.86 -20.47
N SER A 338 -15.73 5.80 -21.64
CA SER A 338 -15.76 4.59 -22.48
C SER A 338 -14.54 4.45 -23.39
N LYS A 339 -13.75 5.52 -23.60
CA LYS A 339 -12.50 5.47 -24.38
C LYS A 339 -11.32 4.95 -23.57
N MET A 340 -11.41 4.95 -22.24
CA MET A 340 -10.33 4.62 -21.31
C MET A 340 -10.12 3.12 -21.06
N SER A 341 -10.91 2.22 -21.67
CA SER A 341 -10.88 0.78 -21.35
C SER A 341 -9.75 -0.01 -22.00
N VAL A 342 -9.02 0.57 -22.96
CA VAL A 342 -7.93 -0.11 -23.67
C VAL A 342 -6.74 0.84 -23.79
N ASN A 343 -5.81 0.73 -22.85
CA ASN A 343 -4.51 1.37 -22.92
C ASN A 343 -3.44 0.35 -22.50
N PRO A 344 -2.52 -0.05 -23.40
CA PRO A 344 -1.49 -1.03 -23.09
C PRO A 344 -0.44 -0.53 -22.10
N PHE A 345 -0.42 0.79 -21.84
CA PHE A 345 0.47 1.43 -20.87
C PHE A 345 -0.21 1.72 -19.53
N ASP A 346 -1.51 1.43 -19.40
CA ASP A 346 -2.22 1.67 -18.14
C ASP A 346 -2.06 0.47 -17.20
N ARG A 347 -1.85 0.76 -15.92
CA ARG A 347 -1.76 -0.26 -14.89
C ARG A 347 -3.15 -0.46 -14.28
N VAL A 348 -3.80 -1.51 -14.71
CA VAL A 348 -5.14 -1.90 -14.24
C VAL A 348 -5.07 -2.84 -13.03
N ASN A 349 -6.20 -3.02 -12.33
CA ASN A 349 -6.37 -3.96 -11.22
C ASN A 349 -5.56 -3.63 -9.95
N LEU A 350 -5.26 -2.35 -9.71
CA LEU A 350 -4.58 -1.83 -8.52
C LEU A 350 -5.37 -2.03 -7.22
N GLY A 351 -6.64 -2.37 -7.33
CA GLY A 351 -7.56 -2.60 -6.23
C GLY A 351 -8.46 -1.43 -5.97
N TYR A 352 -7.87 -0.26 -5.73
CA TYR A 352 -8.66 0.96 -5.54
C TYR A 352 -9.34 1.42 -6.83
N ASP A 353 -8.71 1.23 -7.99
CA ASP A 353 -9.21 1.62 -9.31
C ASP A 353 -10.52 0.91 -9.69
N GLY A 354 -10.65 -0.35 -9.26
CA GLY A 354 -11.85 -1.18 -9.40
C GLY A 354 -13.01 -0.78 -8.48
N LEU A 355 -12.77 0.05 -7.45
CA LEU A 355 -13.81 0.57 -6.55
C LEU A 355 -14.56 1.77 -7.15
N PHE A 356 -14.08 2.30 -8.26
CA PHE A 356 -14.71 3.41 -8.98
C PHE A 356 -15.19 2.95 -10.35
N GLY A 357 -16.21 3.64 -10.86
CA GLY A 357 -16.73 3.37 -12.20
C GLY A 357 -15.70 3.68 -13.30
N PRO A 358 -15.93 3.21 -14.54
CA PRO A 358 -15.03 3.44 -15.67
C PRO A 358 -14.91 4.92 -16.06
N LYS A 359 -15.84 5.78 -15.61
CA LYS A 359 -15.83 7.24 -15.83
C LYS A 359 -15.14 8.00 -14.70
N THR A 360 -14.02 7.49 -14.22
CA THR A 360 -13.25 8.10 -13.14
C THR A 360 -11.78 8.18 -13.53
N MET A 361 -11.24 9.39 -13.46
CA MET A 361 -9.81 9.69 -13.57
C MET A 361 -9.20 9.81 -12.18
N PHE A 362 -7.97 9.32 -12.04
CA PHE A 362 -7.20 9.31 -10.82
C PHE A 362 -5.95 10.17 -10.98
N TYR A 363 -5.86 11.26 -10.21
CA TYR A 363 -4.65 12.07 -10.15
C TYR A 363 -3.87 11.74 -8.89
N GLN A 364 -2.74 11.06 -9.04
CA GLN A 364 -1.92 10.58 -7.94
C GLN A 364 -1.13 11.73 -7.30
N LEU A 365 -1.10 11.75 -5.95
CA LEU A 365 -0.22 12.65 -5.21
C LEU A 365 1.15 11.98 -5.01
N SER A 366 2.20 12.80 -4.98
CA SER A 366 3.58 12.32 -4.84
C SER A 366 3.93 12.16 -3.34
N PRO A 367 4.33 10.97 -2.88
CA PRO A 367 4.78 10.79 -1.51
C PRO A 367 6.14 11.49 -1.29
N GLN A 368 6.29 12.13 -0.14
CA GLN A 368 7.54 12.74 0.32
C GLN A 368 7.97 12.09 1.64
N PRO A 369 8.67 10.94 1.58
CA PRO A 369 9.22 10.32 2.78
C PRO A 369 10.26 11.24 3.42
N ALA A 370 10.25 11.31 4.75
CA ALA A 370 11.28 12.04 5.51
C ALA A 370 12.64 11.33 5.45
N ASN A 371 12.64 10.02 5.17
CA ASN A 371 13.83 9.18 5.17
C ASN A 371 14.49 9.12 3.79
N SER A 372 15.82 9.17 3.75
CA SER A 372 16.62 9.12 2.51
C SER A 372 16.65 7.75 1.82
N SER A 373 16.07 6.71 2.43
CA SER A 373 16.01 5.35 1.86
C SER A 373 15.04 5.23 0.68
N GLY A 374 14.12 6.18 0.50
CA GLY A 374 13.09 6.13 -0.55
C GLY A 374 12.00 5.08 -0.32
N LEU A 375 12.08 4.30 0.78
CA LEU A 375 11.08 3.30 1.15
C LEU A 375 9.81 3.98 1.67
N LEU A 376 8.67 3.58 1.12
CA LEU A 376 7.34 4.08 1.50
C LEU A 376 6.69 3.17 2.57
N LEU A 377 7.41 3.00 3.67
CA LEU A 377 7.02 2.15 4.80
C LEU A 377 7.25 2.92 6.11
N GLU A 378 6.34 2.77 7.07
CA GLU A 378 6.49 3.23 8.44
C GLU A 378 6.77 2.06 9.37
N THR A 379 7.82 2.15 10.18
CA THR A 379 8.13 1.15 11.21
C THR A 379 7.53 1.58 12.55
N VAL A 380 6.78 0.67 13.19
CA VAL A 380 6.16 0.93 14.50
C VAL A 380 6.46 -0.20 15.47
N GLY A 381 6.89 0.16 16.69
CA GLY A 381 7.08 -0.78 17.78
C GLY A 381 5.76 -1.14 18.45
N VAL A 382 5.31 -2.39 18.28
CA VAL A 382 4.09 -2.93 18.90
C VAL A 382 4.47 -3.61 20.21
N PRO A 383 3.82 -3.29 21.34
CA PRO A 383 4.11 -3.94 22.60
C PRO A 383 3.72 -5.43 22.55
N VAL A 384 4.62 -6.30 23.01
CA VAL A 384 4.42 -7.75 23.09
C VAL A 384 4.79 -8.27 24.47
N LEU A 385 4.22 -9.42 24.85
CA LEU A 385 4.60 -10.09 26.09
C LEU A 385 6.05 -10.60 26.00
N ASP A 386 6.88 -10.10 26.92
CA ASP A 386 8.25 -10.57 27.12
C ASP A 386 8.23 -11.90 27.89
N LEU A 387 8.53 -12.99 27.18
CA LEU A 387 8.52 -14.33 27.75
C LEU A 387 9.56 -14.51 28.86
N ASP A 388 10.63 -13.72 28.88
CA ASP A 388 11.69 -13.87 29.88
C ASP A 388 11.25 -13.35 31.26
N LYS A 389 10.27 -12.45 31.27
CA LYS A 389 9.66 -11.91 32.51
C LYS A 389 8.38 -12.63 32.91
N SER A 390 7.83 -13.46 32.03
CA SER A 390 6.56 -14.16 32.25
C SER A 390 6.54 -14.96 33.55
N ARG A 391 7.61 -15.71 33.85
CA ARG A 391 7.73 -16.53 35.07
C ARG A 391 7.69 -15.69 36.35
N THR A 392 8.30 -14.51 36.33
CA THR A 392 8.30 -13.59 37.47
C THR A 392 6.88 -13.04 37.71
N VAL A 393 6.18 -12.68 36.63
CA VAL A 393 4.79 -12.21 36.69
C VAL A 393 3.87 -13.32 37.21
N GLU A 394 4.05 -14.54 36.74
CA GLU A 394 3.28 -15.70 37.18
C GLU A 394 3.45 -15.96 38.69
N ILE A 395 4.70 -16.05 39.17
CA ILE A 395 4.99 -16.27 40.59
C ILE A 395 4.44 -15.13 41.46
N GLY A 396 4.61 -13.88 41.02
CA GLY A 396 4.08 -12.71 41.72
C GLY A 396 2.55 -12.73 41.82
N THR A 397 1.88 -13.11 40.74
CA THR A 397 0.41 -13.20 40.67
C THR A 397 -0.11 -14.31 41.59
N VAL A 398 0.49 -15.50 41.53
CA VAL A 398 0.14 -16.62 42.42
C VAL A 398 0.33 -16.23 43.89
N THR A 399 1.44 -15.58 44.22
CA THR A 399 1.72 -15.12 45.58
C THR A 399 0.66 -14.12 46.06
N ALA A 400 0.31 -13.13 45.24
CA ALA A 400 -0.71 -12.14 45.57
C ALA A 400 -2.09 -12.78 45.80
N ILE A 401 -2.48 -13.73 44.95
CA ILE A 401 -3.74 -14.48 45.08
C ILE A 401 -3.76 -15.28 46.39
N VAL A 402 -2.67 -15.99 46.72
CA VAL A 402 -2.57 -16.78 47.95
C VAL A 402 -2.64 -15.88 49.19
N LEU A 403 -1.91 -14.77 49.21
CA LEU A 403 -1.96 -13.82 50.32
C LEU A 403 -3.36 -13.20 50.48
N GLY A 404 -4.01 -12.83 49.38
CA GLY A 404 -5.39 -12.33 49.38
C GLY A 404 -6.37 -13.38 49.92
N PHE A 405 -6.24 -14.63 49.48
CA PHE A 405 -7.07 -15.74 49.96
C PHE A 405 -6.88 -16.00 51.47
N VAL A 406 -5.63 -16.03 51.95
CA VAL A 406 -5.32 -16.19 53.37
C VAL A 406 -5.90 -15.04 54.19
N TRP A 407 -5.80 -13.80 53.69
CA TRP A 407 -6.38 -12.63 54.37
C TRP A 407 -7.90 -12.71 54.47
N VAL A 408 -8.60 -13.13 53.40
CA VAL A 408 -10.05 -13.34 53.44
C VAL A 408 -10.42 -14.43 54.45
N CYS A 409 -9.72 -15.57 54.42
CA CYS A 409 -9.95 -16.67 55.37
C CYS A 409 -9.74 -16.23 56.82
N TRP A 410 -8.68 -15.45 57.08
CA TRP A 410 -8.40 -14.89 58.40
C TRP A 410 -9.53 -13.97 58.88
N LYS A 411 -10.04 -13.10 58.01
CA LYS A 411 -11.16 -12.19 58.35
C LYS A 411 -12.47 -12.95 58.61
N LEU A 412 -12.77 -13.98 57.82
CA LEU A 412 -13.94 -14.83 58.03
C LEU A 412 -13.84 -15.62 59.34
N TRP A 413 -12.66 -16.12 59.70
CA TRP A 413 -12.44 -16.83 60.96
C TRP A 413 -12.64 -15.91 62.18
N LEU A 414 -12.12 -14.67 62.13
CA LEU A 414 -12.35 -13.66 63.17
C LEU A 414 -13.83 -13.26 63.29
N ALA A 415 -14.55 -13.14 62.17
CA ALA A 415 -15.98 -12.83 62.19
C ALA A 415 -16.83 -13.99 62.73
N GLY A 416 -16.47 -15.23 62.38
CA GLY A 416 -17.16 -16.44 62.85
C GLY A 416 -16.94 -16.74 64.34
N THR A 417 -15.79 -16.34 64.89
CA THR A 417 -15.48 -16.49 66.33
C THR A 417 -16.07 -15.37 67.19
N GLY A 418 -16.43 -14.22 66.62
CA GLY A 418 -17.11 -13.12 67.32
C GLY A 418 -18.64 -13.25 67.46
N SER A 419 -19.27 -14.24 66.81
CA SER A 419 -20.73 -14.46 66.85
C SER A 419 -21.15 -15.63 67.76
N MET A 420 -20.32 -15.97 68.76
CA MET A 420 -20.59 -17.07 69.70
C MET A 420 -20.60 -16.63 71.17
N GLU A 421 -20.86 -15.35 71.45
CA GLU A 421 -21.11 -14.89 72.82
C GLU A 421 -22.47 -14.17 72.93
N THR A 422 -23.27 -14.65 73.87
CA THR A 422 -24.56 -14.13 74.37
C THR A 422 -25.85 -14.60 73.66
N ARG A 423 -26.30 -15.80 74.02
CA ARG A 423 -27.75 -16.09 74.16
C ARG A 423 -28.01 -16.85 75.46
N GLU A 424 -27.69 -16.24 76.60
CA GLU A 424 -28.29 -16.66 77.88
C GLU A 424 -29.76 -16.23 77.91
N VAL A 425 -30.66 -17.22 77.86
CA VAL A 425 -32.10 -17.03 78.06
C VAL A 425 -32.36 -17.04 79.56
N LYS A 426 -32.64 -15.87 80.12
CA LYS A 426 -33.11 -15.66 81.48
C LYS A 426 -34.54 -16.22 81.61
N LYS A 427 -34.69 -17.39 82.26
CA LYS A 427 -35.99 -17.97 82.61
C LYS A 427 -36.50 -17.34 83.89
N ASP A 428 -37.37 -16.34 83.74
CA ASP A 428 -38.09 -15.73 84.87
C ASP A 428 -39.10 -16.71 85.46
N ARG A 429 -39.08 -16.77 86.78
CA ARG A 429 -39.96 -17.54 87.66
C ARG A 429 -41.16 -16.63 88.00
N ARG A 430 -42.37 -17.04 87.63
CA ARG A 430 -43.61 -16.53 88.24
C ARG A 430 -44.54 -17.70 88.56
N GLU A 431 -44.84 -17.74 89.87
CA GLU A 431 -46.06 -18.18 90.57
C GLU A 431 -46.84 -19.39 90.08
#